data_AF-A0A250K3T2-F1
#
_entry.id   AF-A0A250K3T2-F1
#
_cell.length_a   1.000
_cell.length_b   1.000
_cell.length_c   1.000
_cell.angle_alpha   90.00
_cell.angle_beta   90.00
_cell.angle_gamma   90.00
#
_symmetry.space_group_name_H-M   'P 1'
#
loop_
_entity.id
_entity.type
_entity.pdbx_description
1 polymer ?
#
loop_
_entity_poly.entity_id
_entity_poly.type
_entity_poly.pdbx_seq_one_letter_code
_entity_poly.pdbx_strand_id
1 'polypeptide(L)'
;MEVNSSLVQTVLRWPLPRLRAWLDGLAVGEPVDGKDFNWDVFAFTLAARAQEETSVEWAHLALLVYGVLAQRRSDEAEFSIRLSEMNLRAWMIAEVGQREGDFVLDPAPIVAWVQRLTTMPLEEAARWVAHEDLRAIPIEKLQAMRRLKHALKILAHALPRTNVEQKHPELIPWLQLRARLP
;
A
#
# COMPACT_ATOMS: atom_id res chain seq x y z
N MET A 1 3.68 28.33 -5.21
CA MET A 1 4.83 27.61 -4.65
C MET A 1 5.32 26.68 -5.75
N GLU A 2 6.51 26.92 -6.29
CA GLU A 2 7.02 26.19 -7.46
C GLU A 2 7.55 24.81 -7.04
N VAL A 3 6.92 23.75 -7.53
CA VAL A 3 7.38 22.37 -7.34
C VAL A 3 8.68 22.18 -8.12
N ASN A 4 9.78 21.83 -7.44
CA ASN A 4 11.06 21.64 -8.10
C ASN A 4 11.14 20.27 -8.79
N SER A 5 10.43 20.13 -9.92
CA SER A 5 10.47 18.92 -10.77
C SER A 5 11.88 18.53 -11.21
N SER A 6 12.81 19.51 -11.29
CA SER A 6 14.21 19.25 -11.63
C SER A 6 14.91 18.44 -10.56
N LEU A 7 14.67 18.73 -9.27
CA LEU A 7 15.35 18.05 -8.17
C LEU A 7 14.93 16.57 -8.08
N VAL A 8 13.62 16.29 -8.17
CA VAL A 8 13.07 14.93 -8.17
C VAL A 8 13.71 14.10 -9.29
N GLN A 9 13.75 14.63 -10.52
CA GLN A 9 14.37 13.92 -11.66
C GLN A 9 15.87 13.72 -11.49
N THR A 10 16.58 14.69 -10.89
CA THR A 10 18.02 14.56 -10.63
C THR A 10 18.31 13.44 -9.63
N VAL A 11 17.62 13.42 -8.48
CA VAL A 11 17.91 12.45 -7.42
C VAL A 11 17.55 11.03 -7.82
N LEU A 12 16.50 10.84 -8.63
CA LEU A 12 16.09 9.52 -9.13
C LEU A 12 17.10 8.88 -10.09
N ARG A 13 18.02 9.67 -10.67
CA ARG A 13 19.13 9.16 -11.50
C ARG A 13 20.36 8.75 -10.68
N TRP A 14 20.38 9.01 -9.37
CA TRP A 14 21.52 8.66 -8.54
C TRP A 14 21.61 7.14 -8.32
N PRO A 15 22.82 6.61 -8.12
CA PRO A 15 23.00 5.25 -7.63
C PRO A 15 22.32 5.08 -6.27
N LEU A 16 21.75 3.89 -6.05
CA LEU A 16 21.01 3.55 -4.84
C LEU A 16 21.75 3.89 -3.53
N PRO A 17 23.07 3.63 -3.35
CA PRO A 17 23.75 3.99 -2.11
C PRO A 17 23.76 5.50 -1.84
N ARG A 18 23.93 6.31 -2.89
CA ARG A 18 23.90 7.77 -2.78
C ARG A 18 22.51 8.27 -2.44
N LEU A 19 21.49 7.70 -3.07
CA LEU A 19 20.10 8.06 -2.80
C LEU A 19 19.71 7.72 -1.36
N ARG A 20 20.10 6.54 -0.87
CA ARG A 20 19.86 6.13 0.51
C ARG A 20 20.51 7.10 1.49
N ALA A 21 21.79 7.39 1.34
CA ALA A 21 22.50 8.34 2.20
C ALA A 21 21.87 9.74 2.18
N TRP A 22 21.35 10.16 1.03
CA TRP A 22 20.60 11.42 0.92
C TRP A 22 19.26 11.36 1.66
N LEU A 23 18.48 10.28 1.52
CA LEU A 23 17.22 10.11 2.25
C LEU A 23 17.42 10.04 3.76
N ASP A 24 18.49 9.39 4.23
CA ASP A 24 18.80 9.27 5.67
C ASP A 24 19.05 10.64 6.32
N GLY A 25 19.45 11.65 5.53
CA GLY A 25 19.67 13.02 5.98
C GLY A 25 18.42 13.93 5.92
N LEU A 26 17.28 13.42 5.47
CA LEU A 26 16.07 14.22 5.24
C LEU A 26 14.93 13.86 6.17
N ALA A 27 14.14 14.88 6.52
CA ALA A 27 12.81 14.68 7.08
C ALA A 27 11.83 14.43 5.92
N VAL A 28 11.53 13.16 5.64
CA VAL A 28 10.58 12.78 4.58
C VAL A 28 9.23 13.47 4.80
N GLY A 29 8.71 14.10 3.74
CA GLY A 29 7.47 14.89 3.79
C GLY A 29 7.69 16.38 4.04
N GLU A 30 8.90 16.81 4.40
CA GLU A 30 9.27 18.23 4.53
C GLU A 30 9.87 18.80 3.23
N PRO A 31 9.93 20.13 3.08
CA PRO A 31 10.72 20.77 2.03
C PRO A 31 12.18 20.30 2.02
N VAL A 32 12.78 20.17 0.83
CA VAL A 32 14.21 19.87 0.64
C VAL A 32 14.91 21.16 0.24
N ASP A 33 15.98 21.53 0.94
CA ASP A 33 16.72 22.79 0.74
C ASP A 33 15.80 24.04 0.75
N GLY A 34 14.79 24.02 1.63
CA GLY A 34 13.81 25.10 1.77
C GLY A 34 12.80 25.21 0.62
N LYS A 35 12.74 24.20 -0.27
CA LYS A 35 11.84 24.16 -1.42
C LYS A 35 10.87 22.99 -1.35
N ASP A 36 9.67 23.19 -1.87
CA ASP A 36 8.69 22.12 -2.00
C ASP A 36 9.24 20.95 -2.81
N PHE A 37 9.07 19.76 -2.25
CA PHE A 37 9.49 18.51 -2.86
C PHE A 37 8.27 17.59 -3.04
N ASN A 38 8.08 17.08 -4.24
CA ASN A 38 6.95 16.21 -4.55
C ASN A 38 7.24 14.77 -4.09
N TRP A 39 7.05 14.53 -2.80
CA TRP A 39 7.28 13.24 -2.17
C TRP A 39 6.38 12.14 -2.70
N ASP A 40 5.15 12.47 -3.09
CA ASP A 40 4.19 11.52 -3.66
C ASP A 40 4.70 10.97 -5.01
N VAL A 41 5.13 11.84 -5.92
CA VAL A 41 5.73 11.44 -7.21
C VAL A 41 7.04 10.71 -6.98
N PHE A 42 7.86 11.17 -6.03
CA PHE A 42 9.13 10.51 -5.73
C PHE A 42 8.91 9.07 -5.24
N ALA A 43 8.00 8.83 -4.28
CA ALA A 43 7.66 7.49 -3.80
C ALA A 43 7.11 6.60 -4.92
N PHE A 44 6.24 7.16 -5.77
CA PHE A 44 5.70 6.46 -6.94
C PHE A 44 6.81 6.03 -7.90
N THR A 45 7.76 6.92 -8.21
CA THR A 45 8.86 6.56 -9.12
C THR A 45 9.82 5.55 -8.52
N LEU A 46 10.09 5.61 -7.22
CA LEU A 46 10.86 4.56 -6.54
C LEU A 46 10.16 3.20 -6.62
N ALA A 47 8.84 3.16 -6.41
CA ALA A 47 8.04 1.95 -6.50
C ALA A 47 8.05 1.37 -7.93
N ALA A 48 7.83 2.21 -8.94
CA ALA A 48 7.87 1.80 -10.34
C ALA A 48 9.24 1.22 -10.72
N ARG A 49 10.33 1.88 -10.29
CA ARG A 49 11.70 1.39 -10.50
C ARG A 49 11.97 0.07 -9.79
N ALA A 50 11.46 -0.09 -8.57
CA ALA A 50 11.56 -1.35 -7.84
C ALA A 50 10.89 -2.51 -8.59
N GLN A 51 9.77 -2.25 -9.26
CA GLN A 51 9.07 -3.23 -10.08
C GLN A 51 9.81 -3.51 -11.40
N GLU A 52 10.30 -2.48 -12.08
CA GLU A 52 11.06 -2.62 -13.32
C GLU A 52 12.36 -3.41 -13.14
N GLU A 53 13.09 -3.13 -12.06
CA GLU A 53 14.36 -3.78 -11.75
C GLU A 53 14.20 -5.03 -10.87
N THR A 54 12.98 -5.37 -10.44
CA THR A 54 12.68 -6.41 -9.43
C THR A 54 13.61 -6.28 -8.20
N SER A 55 13.82 -5.05 -7.71
CA SER A 55 14.78 -4.75 -6.66
C SER A 55 14.10 -4.51 -5.31
N VAL A 56 14.45 -5.36 -4.35
CA VAL A 56 14.00 -5.26 -2.95
C VAL A 56 14.51 -3.98 -2.30
N GLU A 57 15.70 -3.52 -2.66
CA GLU A 57 16.31 -2.34 -2.07
C GLU A 57 15.64 -1.04 -2.53
N TRP A 58 15.23 -0.96 -3.81
CA TRP A 58 14.39 0.14 -4.30
C TRP A 58 13.00 0.10 -3.66
N ALA A 59 12.40 -1.09 -3.53
CA ALA A 59 11.12 -1.25 -2.85
C ALA A 59 11.19 -0.80 -1.39
N HIS A 60 12.27 -1.14 -0.69
CA HIS A 60 12.51 -0.70 0.68
C HIS A 60 12.48 0.83 0.80
N LEU A 61 13.17 1.56 -0.10
CA LEU A 61 13.14 3.03 -0.08
C LEU A 61 11.74 3.59 -0.36
N ALA A 62 11.03 3.04 -1.35
CA ALA A 62 9.67 3.45 -1.68
C ALA A 62 8.72 3.27 -0.48
N LEU A 63 8.80 2.12 0.20
CA LEU A 63 7.98 1.78 1.36
C LEU A 63 8.30 2.65 2.58
N LEU A 64 9.56 3.04 2.79
CA LEU A 64 9.92 4.02 3.82
C LEU A 64 9.25 5.37 3.55
N VAL A 65 9.31 5.86 2.32
CA VAL A 65 8.69 7.14 1.95
C VAL A 65 7.17 7.06 2.09
N TYR A 66 6.52 6.03 1.53
CA TYR A 66 5.08 5.83 1.68
C TYR A 66 4.65 5.73 3.14
N GLY A 67 5.41 5.02 3.97
CA GLY A 67 5.12 4.86 5.40
C GLY A 67 5.07 6.20 6.14
N VAL A 68 6.05 7.09 5.89
CA VAL A 68 6.07 8.43 6.48
C VAL A 68 4.95 9.31 5.92
N LEU A 69 4.71 9.27 4.61
CA LEU A 69 3.66 10.07 3.99
C LEU A 69 2.27 9.67 4.49
N ALA A 70 2.00 8.37 4.64
CA ALA A 70 0.72 7.88 5.15
C ALA A 70 0.43 8.38 6.57
N GLN A 71 1.44 8.42 7.45
CA GLN A 71 1.30 8.90 8.83
C GLN A 71 0.96 10.40 8.93
N ARG A 72 1.28 11.17 7.90
CA ARG A 72 1.10 12.64 7.86
C ARG A 72 -0.21 13.09 7.23
N ARG A 73 -1.02 12.17 6.71
CA ARG A 73 -2.26 12.46 5.98
C ARG A 73 -3.47 12.00 6.78
N SER A 74 -4.63 12.56 6.45
CA SER A 74 -5.91 12.19 7.05
C SER A 74 -6.73 11.32 6.10
N ASP A 75 -7.34 10.27 6.67
CA ASP A 75 -8.37 9.40 6.11
C ASP A 75 -8.18 9.00 4.63
N GLU A 76 -8.80 9.70 3.67
CA GLU A 76 -8.76 9.31 2.26
C GLU A 76 -7.34 9.38 1.65
N ALA A 77 -6.59 10.43 1.97
CA ALA A 77 -5.23 10.58 1.47
C ALA A 77 -4.30 9.55 2.12
N GLU A 78 -4.51 9.22 3.41
CA GLU A 78 -3.80 8.11 4.05
C GLU A 78 -4.12 6.79 3.35
N PHE A 79 -5.40 6.49 3.13
CA PHE A 79 -5.84 5.26 2.48
C PHE A 79 -5.22 5.11 1.09
N SER A 80 -5.23 6.15 0.27
CA SER A 80 -4.64 6.13 -1.07
C SER A 80 -3.14 5.84 -1.04
N ILE A 81 -2.41 6.38 -0.07
CA ILE A 81 -0.97 6.15 0.07
C ILE A 81 -0.70 4.72 0.56
N ARG A 82 -1.45 4.26 1.57
CA ARG A 82 -1.40 2.87 2.05
C ARG A 82 -1.74 1.88 0.96
N LEU A 83 -2.68 2.21 0.08
CA LEU A 83 -3.04 1.39 -1.07
C LEU A 83 -1.83 1.17 -1.98
N SER A 84 -1.10 2.24 -2.33
CA SER A 84 0.13 2.16 -3.13
C SER A 84 1.25 1.38 -2.41
N GLU A 85 1.42 1.62 -1.11
CA GLU A 85 2.38 0.90 -0.26
C GLU A 85 2.12 -0.61 -0.29
N MET A 86 0.89 -1.02 -0.03
CA MET A 86 0.51 -2.43 0.06
C MET A 86 0.50 -3.11 -1.31
N ASN A 87 0.17 -2.38 -2.38
CA ASN A 87 0.26 -2.89 -3.73
C ASN A 87 1.72 -3.20 -4.12
N LEU A 88 2.67 -2.32 -3.78
CA LEU A 88 4.08 -2.60 -3.99
C LEU A 88 4.55 -3.83 -3.20
N ARG A 89 4.18 -3.93 -1.91
CA ARG A 89 4.48 -5.12 -1.09
C ARG A 89 3.95 -6.40 -1.73
N ALA A 90 2.68 -6.41 -2.13
CA ALA A 90 2.06 -7.58 -2.72
C ALA A 90 2.75 -8.00 -4.03
N TRP A 91 3.09 -7.04 -4.89
CA TRP A 91 3.83 -7.31 -6.12
C TRP A 91 5.21 -7.90 -5.81
N MET A 92 5.98 -7.29 -4.90
CA MET A 92 7.31 -7.79 -4.53
C MET A 92 7.25 -9.21 -3.96
N ILE A 93 6.24 -9.53 -3.13
CA ILE A 93 6.02 -10.87 -2.59
C ILE A 93 5.63 -11.86 -3.71
N ALA A 94 4.78 -11.45 -4.66
CA ALA A 94 4.36 -12.30 -5.76
C ALA A 94 5.52 -12.66 -6.71
N GLU A 95 6.43 -11.72 -6.94
CA GLU A 95 7.57 -11.89 -7.85
C GLU A 95 8.79 -12.52 -7.18
N VAL A 96 9.17 -12.06 -5.98
CA VAL A 96 10.40 -12.45 -5.29
C VAL A 96 10.17 -13.55 -4.24
N GLY A 97 8.92 -13.73 -3.80
CA GLY A 97 8.54 -14.68 -2.76
C GLY A 97 8.54 -14.07 -1.36
N GLN A 98 7.76 -14.68 -0.45
CA GLN A 98 7.68 -14.21 0.92
C GLN A 98 8.98 -14.44 1.71
N ARG A 99 9.26 -13.54 2.65
CA ARG A 99 10.28 -13.73 3.69
C ARG A 99 9.78 -13.12 5.00
N GLU A 100 9.52 -13.96 5.99
CA GLU A 100 9.02 -13.53 7.30
C GLU A 100 10.04 -12.62 8.01
N GLY A 101 9.55 -11.51 8.57
CA GLY A 101 10.38 -10.48 9.20
C GLY A 101 11.11 -9.54 8.24
N ASP A 102 11.05 -9.78 6.92
CA ASP A 102 11.64 -8.88 5.92
C ASP A 102 10.79 -7.61 5.75
N PHE A 103 11.45 -6.46 5.70
CA PHE A 103 10.73 -5.19 5.63
C PHE A 103 9.83 -5.06 4.38
N VAL A 104 10.18 -5.70 3.27
CA VAL A 104 9.44 -5.63 1.99
C VAL A 104 8.60 -6.88 1.78
N LEU A 105 9.21 -8.05 2.02
CA LEU A 105 8.68 -9.35 1.62
C LEU A 105 7.87 -10.07 2.70
N ASP A 106 7.67 -9.45 3.86
CA ASP A 106 6.77 -9.96 4.88
C ASP A 106 5.30 -9.63 4.52
N PRO A 107 4.39 -10.62 4.45
CA PRO A 107 2.97 -10.36 4.22
C PRO A 107 2.24 -9.78 5.44
N ALA A 108 2.82 -9.83 6.65
CA ALA A 108 2.16 -9.39 7.89
C ALA A 108 1.63 -7.94 7.84
N PRO A 109 2.32 -6.94 7.25
CA PRO A 109 1.77 -5.60 7.09
C PRO A 109 0.51 -5.54 6.21
N ILE A 110 0.42 -6.36 5.16
CA ILE A 110 -0.76 -6.43 4.29
C ILE A 110 -1.93 -7.04 5.08
N VAL A 111 -1.67 -8.13 5.81
CA VAL A 111 -2.65 -8.79 6.68
C VAL A 111 -3.19 -7.83 7.73
N ALA A 112 -2.31 -7.15 8.46
CA ALA A 112 -2.70 -6.18 9.48
C ALA A 112 -3.49 -5.01 8.88
N TRP A 113 -3.16 -4.58 7.67
CA TRP A 113 -3.93 -3.56 6.97
C TRP A 113 -5.33 -4.03 6.58
N VAL A 114 -5.48 -5.24 6.04
CA VAL A 114 -6.80 -5.84 5.77
C VAL A 114 -7.62 -5.95 7.05
N GLN A 115 -7.04 -6.47 8.14
CA GLN A 115 -7.73 -6.63 9.42
C GLN A 115 -8.22 -5.29 9.99
N ARG A 116 -7.43 -4.21 9.87
CA ARG A 116 -7.87 -2.86 10.27
C ARG A 116 -9.05 -2.33 9.45
N LEU A 117 -9.16 -2.72 8.18
CA LEU A 117 -10.25 -2.32 7.29
C LEU A 117 -11.52 -3.18 7.46
N THR A 118 -11.40 -4.33 8.12
CA THR A 118 -12.53 -5.18 8.53
C THR A 118 -13.26 -4.53 9.72
N THR A 119 -13.92 -3.41 9.46
CA THR A 119 -14.62 -2.59 10.46
C THR A 119 -16.06 -3.04 10.74
N MET A 120 -16.54 -4.04 10.01
CA MET A 120 -17.87 -4.63 10.18
C MET A 120 -17.78 -6.16 10.20
N PRO A 121 -18.71 -6.86 10.87
CA PRO A 121 -18.80 -8.31 10.82
C PRO A 121 -19.03 -8.84 9.40
N LEU A 122 -18.56 -10.06 9.13
CA LEU A 122 -18.72 -10.70 7.83
C LEU A 122 -20.19 -10.86 7.45
N GLU A 123 -21.04 -11.19 8.42
CA GLU A 123 -22.48 -11.36 8.24
C GLU A 123 -23.16 -10.04 7.89
N GLU A 124 -22.66 -8.93 8.43
CA GLU A 124 -23.13 -7.59 8.06
C GLU A 124 -22.75 -7.27 6.61
N ALA A 125 -21.49 -7.46 6.23
CA ALA A 125 -21.03 -7.25 4.87
C ALA A 125 -21.79 -8.15 3.87
N ALA A 126 -22.01 -9.41 4.21
CA ALA A 126 -22.75 -10.37 3.38
C ALA A 126 -24.21 -9.92 3.14
N ARG A 127 -24.88 -9.35 4.16
CA ARG A 127 -26.22 -8.76 4.01
C ARG A 127 -26.23 -7.58 3.06
N TRP A 128 -25.26 -6.66 3.18
CA TRP A 128 -25.15 -5.52 2.27
C TRP A 128 -24.86 -5.93 0.84
N VAL A 129 -24.00 -6.92 0.63
CA VAL A 129 -23.66 -7.48 -0.68
C VAL A 129 -24.84 -8.24 -1.32
N ALA A 130 -25.75 -8.77 -0.52
CA ALA A 130 -26.98 -9.39 -1.02
C ALA A 130 -28.04 -8.37 -1.44
N HIS A 131 -27.86 -7.08 -1.12
CA HIS A 131 -28.77 -6.02 -1.50
C HIS A 131 -28.58 -5.69 -3.00
N GLU A 132 -29.64 -5.79 -3.80
CA GLU A 132 -29.57 -5.52 -5.24
C GLU A 132 -29.40 -4.03 -5.56
N ASP A 133 -29.93 -3.15 -4.70
CA ASP A 133 -29.78 -1.70 -4.84
C ASP A 133 -28.66 -1.14 -3.96
N LEU A 134 -27.53 -0.80 -4.59
CA LEU A 134 -26.39 -0.16 -3.93
C LEU A 134 -26.71 1.23 -3.37
N ARG A 135 -27.73 1.92 -3.90
CA ARG A 135 -28.12 3.27 -3.45
C ARG A 135 -28.81 3.25 -2.08
N ALA A 136 -29.32 2.09 -1.67
CA ALA A 136 -29.91 1.90 -0.35
C ALA A 136 -28.85 1.70 0.75
N ILE A 137 -27.58 1.49 0.38
CA ILE A 137 -26.49 1.27 1.32
C ILE A 137 -25.99 2.64 1.82
N PRO A 138 -25.85 2.85 3.14
CA PRO A 138 -25.23 4.07 3.68
C PRO A 138 -23.86 4.32 3.08
N ILE A 139 -23.55 5.59 2.76
CA ILE A 139 -22.32 5.95 2.02
C ILE A 139 -21.06 5.50 2.77
N GLU A 140 -21.06 5.57 4.10
CA GLU A 140 -19.95 5.18 4.95
C GLU A 140 -19.70 3.66 4.86
N LYS A 141 -20.78 2.86 4.80
CA LYS A 141 -20.70 1.40 4.63
C LYS A 141 -20.20 1.06 3.23
N LEU A 142 -20.69 1.77 2.22
CA LEU A 142 -20.24 1.61 0.84
C LEU A 142 -18.74 1.93 0.69
N GLN A 143 -18.27 3.01 1.30
CA GLN A 143 -16.86 3.39 1.32
C GLN A 143 -16.01 2.33 2.05
N ALA A 144 -16.44 1.88 3.23
CA ALA A 144 -15.73 0.85 3.98
C ALA A 144 -15.60 -0.46 3.18
N MET A 145 -16.68 -0.91 2.53
CA MET A 145 -16.65 -2.11 1.69
C MET A 145 -15.74 -1.96 0.46
N ARG A 146 -15.72 -0.78 -0.19
CA ARG A 146 -14.80 -0.51 -1.30
C ARG A 146 -13.34 -0.56 -0.84
N ARG A 147 -13.03 0.11 0.27
CA ARG A 147 -11.68 0.10 0.86
C ARG A 147 -11.23 -1.34 1.19
N LEU A 148 -12.12 -2.11 1.82
CA LEU A 148 -11.87 -3.51 2.14
C LEU A 148 -11.69 -4.38 0.88
N LYS A 149 -12.50 -4.18 -0.17
CA LYS A 149 -12.35 -4.87 -1.45
C LYS A 149 -10.97 -4.64 -2.05
N HIS A 150 -10.49 -3.39 -2.07
CA HIS A 150 -9.16 -3.07 -2.57
C HIS A 150 -8.06 -3.78 -1.78
N ALA A 151 -8.15 -3.76 -0.44
CA ALA A 151 -7.18 -4.44 0.41
C ALA A 151 -7.19 -5.97 0.21
N LEU A 152 -8.36 -6.58 0.11
CA LEU A 152 -8.50 -8.02 -0.17
C LEU A 152 -8.00 -8.40 -1.57
N LYS A 153 -8.08 -7.50 -2.56
CA LYS A 153 -7.51 -7.73 -3.90
C LYS A 153 -5.98 -7.78 -3.82
N ILE A 154 -5.39 -6.82 -3.11
CA ILE A 154 -3.93 -6.77 -2.87
C ILE A 154 -3.47 -8.03 -2.14
N LEU A 155 -4.18 -8.43 -1.08
CA LEU A 155 -3.83 -9.64 -0.34
C LEU A 155 -3.85 -10.87 -1.25
N ALA A 156 -4.91 -11.06 -2.04
CA ALA A 156 -4.96 -12.19 -2.96
C ALA A 156 -3.91 -12.19 -4.06
N HIS A 157 -3.41 -11.03 -4.46
CA HIS A 157 -2.30 -10.98 -5.40
C HIS A 157 -1.02 -11.59 -4.80
N ALA A 158 -0.77 -11.37 -3.50
CA ALA A 158 0.37 -11.94 -2.79
C ALA A 158 0.20 -13.42 -2.43
N LEU A 159 -1.04 -13.90 -2.26
CA LEU A 159 -1.34 -15.24 -1.71
C LEU A 159 -0.57 -16.41 -2.34
N PRO A 160 -0.43 -16.54 -3.67
CA PRO A 160 0.21 -17.70 -4.31
C PRO A 160 1.65 -17.96 -3.85
N ARG A 161 2.31 -16.96 -3.27
CA ARG A 161 3.68 -17.03 -2.76
C ARG A 161 3.77 -16.94 -1.24
N THR A 162 2.64 -17.10 -0.54
CA THR A 162 2.59 -16.96 0.92
C THR A 162 1.93 -18.14 1.62
N ASN A 163 2.08 -18.21 2.95
CA ASN A 163 1.31 -19.11 3.82
C ASN A 163 0.21 -18.38 4.60
N VAL A 164 -0.25 -17.21 4.12
CA VAL A 164 -1.22 -16.39 4.83
C VAL A 164 -2.52 -17.15 5.11
N GLU A 165 -3.05 -17.93 4.17
CA GLU A 165 -4.30 -18.69 4.40
C GLU A 165 -4.18 -19.72 5.54
N GLN A 166 -2.98 -20.25 5.78
CA GLN A 166 -2.73 -21.18 6.88
C GLN A 166 -2.61 -20.45 8.23
N LYS A 167 -1.96 -19.27 8.24
CA LYS A 167 -1.76 -18.45 9.44
C LYS A 167 -2.98 -17.63 9.84
N HIS A 168 -3.81 -17.25 8.86
CA HIS A 168 -4.96 -16.36 8.99
C HIS A 168 -6.22 -16.96 8.34
N PRO A 169 -6.69 -18.12 8.81
CA PRO A 169 -7.87 -18.78 8.23
C PRO A 169 -9.13 -17.90 8.33
N GLU A 170 -9.18 -16.95 9.27
CA GLU A 170 -10.27 -15.99 9.42
C GLU A 170 -10.44 -15.05 8.21
N LEU A 171 -9.42 -14.91 7.37
CA LEU A 171 -9.48 -14.09 6.16
C LEU A 171 -10.06 -14.84 4.95
N ILE A 172 -10.13 -16.17 4.99
CA ILE A 172 -10.62 -16.98 3.88
C ILE A 172 -12.07 -16.60 3.48
N PRO A 173 -13.03 -16.47 4.42
CA PRO A 173 -14.39 -16.07 4.06
C PRO A 173 -14.46 -14.67 3.43
N TRP A 174 -13.60 -13.74 3.89
CA TRP A 174 -13.49 -12.40 3.31
C TRP A 174 -12.93 -12.42 1.90
N LEU A 175 -11.90 -13.25 1.66
CA LEU A 175 -11.32 -13.45 0.33
C LEU A 175 -12.33 -14.02 -0.67
N GLN A 176 -13.21 -14.92 -0.21
CA GLN A 176 -14.33 -15.45 -1.00
C GLN A 176 -15.40 -14.38 -1.28
N LEU A 177 -15.77 -13.58 -0.28
CA LEU A 177 -16.76 -12.50 -0.41
C LEU A 177 -16.28 -11.36 -1.33
N ARG A 178 -14.96 -11.15 -1.44
CA ARG A 178 -14.32 -10.04 -2.19
C ARG A 178 -14.91 -9.80 -3.58
N ALA A 179 -15.16 -10.86 -4.35
CA ALA A 179 -15.64 -10.74 -5.73
C ALA A 179 -17.00 -10.05 -5.83
N ARG A 180 -17.78 -10.07 -4.75
CA ARG A 180 -19.13 -9.52 -4.67
C ARG A 180 -19.18 -8.16 -3.95
N LEU A 181 -18.10 -7.74 -3.30
CA LEU A 181 -18.02 -6.40 -2.73
C LEU A 181 -18.13 -5.33 -3.85
N PRO A 182 -18.71 -4.16 -3.57
CA PRO A 182 -18.85 -3.06 -4.53
C PRO A 182 -17.50 -2.51 -5.01
#